data_AF-A0A1G2N811-F1
#
_entry.id   AF-A0A1G2N811-F1
#
_cell.length_a   1.000
_cell.length_b   1.000
_cell.length_c   1.000
_cell.angle_alpha   90.00
_cell.angle_beta   90.00
_cell.angle_gamma   90.00
#
_symmetry.space_group_name_H-M   'P 1'
#
loop_
_entity.id
_entity.type
_entity.pdbx_description
1 polymer ?
#
loop_
_entity_poly.entity_id
_entity_poly.type
_entity_poly.pdbx_seq_one_letter_code
_entity_poly.pdbx_strand_id
1 'polypeptide(L)'
;MKTLRNYFQEADKKKIALGHFNISNIEMFWAIVRAAKKMNVPAVIGVSEGERDFIGVSQCVALVESARRSLNHPIFLNADHTYSVERVKEAIDAGFDSVIIDGAKFSFEENVAMTRECVKYAKNSGREVLVEAELGYIGQSSKVLDAIPEGVKLTDEMLVQPADARRFKDETDIDLFAPAVGNIHGMLRGGKDPALNIKRIAEIKGATGLPLVLHGGSGTSEEDFRNAIKAGITMIHVSTELRVAYRSNLEKAFRENPDEVAPYKYMKSVVEAVEKVTSEKISIFNNP
;
A
#
# COMPACT_ATOMS: atom_id res chain seq x y z
N MET A 1 6.75 -19.72 8.56
CA MET A 1 6.91 -18.77 7.44
C MET A 1 7.69 -17.56 7.96
N LYS A 2 8.49 -16.87 7.13
CA LYS A 2 9.15 -15.61 7.54
C LYS A 2 8.10 -14.56 7.90
N THR A 3 8.41 -13.67 8.85
CA THR A 3 7.50 -12.58 9.24
C THR A 3 7.57 -11.43 8.24
N LEU A 4 6.57 -10.54 8.25
CA LEU A 4 6.58 -9.36 7.39
C LEU A 4 7.83 -8.50 7.62
N ARG A 5 8.27 -8.37 8.88
CA ARG A 5 9.51 -7.66 9.23
C ARG A 5 10.74 -8.27 8.56
N ASN A 6 10.84 -9.60 8.51
CA ASN A 6 11.95 -10.27 7.81
C ASN A 6 11.96 -9.92 6.31
N TYR A 7 10.78 -9.84 5.67
CA TYR A 7 10.69 -9.46 4.26
C TYR A 7 11.11 -8.01 4.01
N PHE A 8 10.79 -7.06 4.89
CA PHE A 8 11.32 -5.70 4.81
C PHE A 8 12.84 -5.65 4.94
N GLN A 9 13.42 -6.41 5.87
CA GLN A 9 14.87 -6.48 6.04
C GLN A 9 15.57 -7.08 4.80
N GLU A 10 14.96 -8.07 4.15
CA GLU A 10 15.47 -8.62 2.90
C GLU A 10 15.33 -7.65 1.73
N ALA A 11 14.18 -6.96 1.65
CA ALA A 11 13.89 -5.99 0.61
C ALA A 11 14.92 -4.85 0.63
N ASP A 12 15.20 -4.30 1.81
CA ASP A 12 16.18 -3.23 2.00
C ASP A 12 17.61 -3.65 1.60
N LYS A 13 18.01 -4.88 1.95
CA LYS A 13 19.32 -5.45 1.58
C LYS A 13 19.46 -5.70 0.09
N LYS A 14 18.40 -6.23 -0.54
CA LYS A 14 18.37 -6.57 -1.97
C LYS A 14 18.06 -5.36 -2.86
N LYS A 15 17.71 -4.21 -2.28
CA LYS A 15 17.23 -3.02 -3.00
C LYS A 15 16.04 -3.35 -3.90
N ILE A 16 15.08 -4.09 -3.36
CA ILE A 16 13.79 -4.41 -3.99
C ILE A 16 12.67 -3.85 -3.12
N ALA A 17 11.44 -3.82 -3.64
CA ALA A 17 10.26 -3.46 -2.86
C ALA A 17 9.20 -4.56 -2.83
N LEU A 18 8.50 -4.62 -1.70
CA LEU A 18 7.28 -5.39 -1.53
C LEU A 18 6.13 -4.69 -2.26
N GLY A 19 5.27 -5.47 -2.91
CA GLY A 19 4.02 -4.95 -3.47
C GLY A 19 2.91 -4.97 -2.44
N HIS A 20 2.32 -3.80 -2.18
CA HIS A 20 1.07 -3.64 -1.45
C HIS A 20 -0.05 -3.34 -2.45
N PHE A 21 -1.07 -4.20 -2.47
CA PHE A 21 -2.12 -4.16 -3.48
C PHE A 21 -3.49 -4.19 -2.81
N ASN A 22 -4.29 -3.14 -3.01
CA ASN A 22 -5.62 -3.07 -2.40
C ASN A 22 -6.61 -4.01 -3.08
N ILE A 23 -7.53 -4.56 -2.28
CA ILE A 23 -8.66 -5.35 -2.75
C ILE A 23 -9.98 -4.72 -2.35
N SER A 24 -10.99 -4.89 -3.19
CA SER A 24 -12.38 -4.56 -2.84
C SER A 24 -13.30 -5.79 -2.88
N ASN A 25 -12.79 -6.96 -3.31
CA ASN A 25 -13.50 -8.23 -3.35
C ASN A 25 -12.55 -9.44 -3.46
N ILE A 26 -13.13 -10.64 -3.52
CA ILE A 26 -12.39 -11.91 -3.56
C ILE A 26 -11.71 -12.17 -4.93
N GLU A 27 -12.27 -11.63 -6.01
CA GLU A 27 -11.69 -11.74 -7.36
C GLU A 27 -10.34 -11.01 -7.45
N MET A 28 -10.28 -9.77 -6.96
CA MET A 28 -9.02 -9.01 -6.89
C MET A 28 -8.01 -9.70 -5.97
N PHE A 29 -8.46 -10.22 -4.83
CA PHE A 29 -7.62 -10.99 -3.91
C PHE A 29 -6.94 -12.16 -4.62
N TRP A 30 -7.70 -13.00 -5.33
CA TRP A 30 -7.10 -14.14 -6.03
C TRP A 30 -6.20 -13.73 -7.18
N ALA A 31 -6.50 -12.63 -7.89
CA ALA A 31 -5.63 -12.09 -8.91
C ALA A 31 -4.24 -11.74 -8.33
N ILE A 32 -4.20 -11.04 -7.19
CA ILE A 32 -2.95 -10.64 -6.53
C ILE A 32 -2.20 -11.86 -5.98
N VAL A 33 -2.89 -12.76 -5.28
CA VAL A 33 -2.30 -13.97 -4.70
C VAL A 33 -1.67 -14.86 -5.78
N ARG A 34 -2.35 -15.02 -6.93
CA ARG A 34 -1.81 -15.79 -8.07
C ARG A 34 -0.58 -15.15 -8.67
N ALA A 35 -0.60 -13.83 -8.90
CA ALA A 35 0.57 -13.09 -9.38
C ALA A 35 1.78 -13.28 -8.44
N ALA A 36 1.57 -13.04 -7.15
CA ALA A 36 2.61 -13.19 -6.13
C ALA A 36 3.16 -14.63 -6.05
N LYS A 37 2.28 -15.63 -6.11
CA LYS A 37 2.67 -17.05 -6.10
C LYS A 37 3.47 -17.42 -7.34
N LYS A 38 3.00 -17.01 -8.53
CA LYS A 38 3.66 -17.28 -9.81
C LYS A 38 5.07 -16.70 -9.88
N MET A 39 5.26 -15.51 -9.29
CA MET A 39 6.55 -14.82 -9.25
C MET A 39 7.40 -15.18 -8.04
N ASN A 40 6.88 -16.03 -7.14
CA ASN A 40 7.54 -16.48 -5.92
C ASN A 40 8.04 -15.34 -5.02
N VAL A 41 7.24 -14.29 -4.87
CA VAL A 41 7.50 -13.14 -3.98
C VAL A 41 6.39 -12.98 -2.95
N PRO A 42 6.65 -12.34 -1.79
CA PRO A 42 5.58 -11.93 -0.89
C PRO A 42 4.67 -10.87 -1.51
N ALA A 43 3.43 -10.81 -1.04
CA ALA A 43 2.51 -9.71 -1.34
C ALA A 43 1.79 -9.25 -0.07
N VAL A 44 1.51 -7.95 0.02
CA VAL A 44 0.71 -7.36 1.08
C VAL A 44 -0.65 -6.98 0.49
N ILE A 45 -1.71 -7.52 1.07
CA ILE A 45 -3.10 -7.24 0.70
C ILE A 45 -3.55 -6.03 1.50
N GLY A 46 -3.87 -4.95 0.81
CA GLY A 46 -4.39 -3.73 1.43
C GLY A 46 -5.91 -3.72 1.49
N VAL A 47 -6.45 -3.29 2.63
CA VAL A 47 -7.86 -2.93 2.75
C VAL A 47 -8.02 -1.64 3.55
N SER A 48 -8.43 -0.59 2.85
CA SER A 48 -8.80 0.71 3.44
C SER A 48 -10.04 0.59 4.33
N GLU A 49 -10.33 1.58 5.17
CA GLU A 49 -11.54 1.59 6.01
C GLU A 49 -12.82 1.27 5.21
N GLY A 50 -13.02 1.92 4.06
CA GLY A 50 -14.19 1.65 3.21
C GLY A 50 -14.22 0.23 2.62
N GLU A 51 -13.06 -0.36 2.33
CA GLU A 51 -12.98 -1.75 1.87
C GLU A 51 -13.24 -2.73 3.02
N ARG A 52 -12.78 -2.41 4.24
CA ARG A 52 -13.07 -3.19 5.45
C ARG A 52 -14.54 -3.14 5.82
N ASP A 53 -15.20 -1.98 5.68
CA ASP A 53 -16.64 -1.84 5.91
C ASP A 53 -17.45 -2.63 4.88
N PHE A 54 -16.97 -2.71 3.63
CA PHE A 54 -17.63 -3.43 2.55
C PHE A 54 -17.44 -4.96 2.64
N ILE A 55 -16.22 -5.42 2.91
CA ILE A 55 -15.86 -6.86 2.93
C ILE A 55 -16.11 -7.49 4.32
N GLY A 56 -15.84 -6.74 5.38
CA GLY A 56 -15.78 -7.19 6.76
C GLY A 56 -14.34 -7.39 7.24
N VAL A 57 -14.00 -6.80 8.40
CA VAL A 57 -12.65 -6.85 9.01
C VAL A 57 -12.17 -8.28 9.24
N SER A 58 -12.98 -9.12 9.89
CA SER A 58 -12.63 -10.52 10.16
C SER A 58 -12.63 -11.39 8.90
N GLN A 59 -13.45 -11.05 7.90
CA GLN A 59 -13.49 -11.74 6.61
C GLN A 59 -12.20 -11.53 5.83
N CYS A 60 -11.62 -10.32 5.86
CA CYS A 60 -10.30 -10.05 5.27
C CYS A 60 -9.21 -10.95 5.88
N VAL A 61 -9.21 -11.11 7.21
CA VAL A 61 -8.28 -12.00 7.93
C VAL A 61 -8.48 -13.45 7.49
N ALA A 62 -9.73 -13.92 7.44
CA ALA A 62 -10.05 -15.29 7.04
C ALA A 62 -9.60 -15.61 5.60
N LEU A 63 -9.73 -14.65 4.66
CA LEU A 63 -9.27 -14.80 3.29
C LEU A 63 -7.75 -15.00 3.21
N VAL A 64 -6.98 -14.13 3.87
CA VAL A 64 -5.51 -14.19 3.88
C VAL A 64 -5.02 -15.48 4.55
N GLU A 65 -5.57 -15.84 5.71
CA GLU A 65 -5.22 -17.08 6.42
C GLU A 65 -5.53 -18.34 5.58
N SER A 66 -6.67 -18.36 4.88
CA SER A 66 -7.01 -19.45 3.98
C SER A 66 -5.98 -19.62 2.86
N ALA A 67 -5.54 -18.52 2.23
CA ALA A 67 -4.54 -18.58 1.17
C ALA A 67 -3.15 -18.96 1.69
N ARG A 68 -2.72 -18.41 2.83
CA ARG A 68 -1.46 -18.79 3.51
C ARG A 68 -1.39 -20.29 3.74
N ARG A 69 -2.43 -20.86 4.35
CA ARG A 69 -2.51 -22.28 4.69
C ARG A 69 -2.55 -23.16 3.45
N SER A 70 -3.38 -22.82 2.47
CA SER A 70 -3.59 -23.65 1.28
C SER A 70 -2.42 -23.62 0.30
N LEU A 71 -1.73 -22.47 0.17
CA LEU A 71 -0.65 -22.28 -0.81
C LEU A 71 0.76 -22.36 -0.23
N ASN A 72 0.89 -22.36 1.10
CA ASN A 72 2.15 -22.19 1.83
C ASN A 72 2.99 -21.03 1.25
N HIS A 73 2.37 -19.85 1.14
CA HIS A 73 2.95 -18.68 0.46
C HIS A 73 2.81 -17.41 1.32
N PRO A 74 3.83 -16.52 1.36
CA PRO A 74 3.83 -15.29 2.16
C PRO A 74 2.88 -14.22 1.61
N ILE A 75 1.61 -14.30 2.00
CA ILE A 75 0.60 -13.26 1.77
C ILE A 75 0.35 -12.55 3.09
N PHE A 76 0.45 -11.23 3.16
CA PHE A 76 0.22 -10.44 4.37
C PHE A 76 -1.02 -9.57 4.25
N LEU A 77 -1.58 -9.12 5.36
CA LEU A 77 -2.75 -8.24 5.41
C LEU A 77 -2.39 -6.91 6.08
N ASN A 78 -2.73 -5.82 5.41
CA ASN A 78 -2.52 -4.45 5.86
C ASN A 78 -3.86 -3.70 5.99
N ALA A 79 -4.01 -2.99 7.11
CA ALA A 79 -5.13 -2.09 7.37
C ALA A 79 -4.76 -0.70 6.84
N ASP A 80 -5.06 -0.50 5.56
CA ASP A 80 -4.68 0.69 4.80
C ASP A 80 -5.49 1.92 5.26
N HIS A 81 -4.90 3.11 5.14
CA HIS A 81 -5.44 4.42 5.55
C HIS A 81 -6.50 4.37 6.67
N THR A 82 -6.05 4.17 7.91
CA THR A 82 -6.93 4.16 9.08
C THR A 82 -6.86 5.51 9.80
N TYR A 83 -8.01 6.14 10.05
CA TYR A 83 -8.08 7.55 10.47
C TYR A 83 -8.33 7.74 11.97
N SER A 84 -8.46 6.65 12.73
CA SER A 84 -8.69 6.70 14.18
C SER A 84 -7.94 5.57 14.89
N VAL A 85 -7.56 5.85 16.14
CA VAL A 85 -6.86 4.87 16.98
C VAL A 85 -7.76 3.66 17.24
N GLU A 86 -9.06 3.85 17.39
CA GLU A 86 -10.05 2.79 17.62
C GLU A 86 -10.10 1.80 16.46
N ARG A 87 -10.11 2.30 15.22
CA ARG A 87 -10.09 1.46 14.02
C ARG A 87 -8.76 0.73 13.85
N VAL A 88 -7.65 1.34 14.28
CA VAL A 88 -6.34 0.65 14.31
C VAL A 88 -6.36 -0.50 15.30
N LYS A 89 -6.87 -0.27 16.52
CA LYS A 89 -7.01 -1.30 17.55
C LYS A 89 -7.89 -2.46 17.06
N GLU A 90 -9.02 -2.15 16.42
CA GLU A 90 -9.90 -3.15 15.81
C GLU A 90 -9.18 -4.05 14.80
N ALA A 91 -8.38 -3.48 13.90
CA ALA A 91 -7.60 -4.25 12.93
C ALA A 91 -6.52 -5.12 13.60
N ILE A 92 -5.82 -4.57 14.61
CA ILE A 92 -4.82 -5.31 15.40
C ILE A 92 -5.48 -6.50 16.10
N ASP A 93 -6.63 -6.30 16.74
CA ASP A 93 -7.35 -7.34 17.47
C ASP A 93 -7.88 -8.42 16.51
N ALA A 94 -8.33 -8.02 15.33
CA ALA A 94 -8.90 -8.92 14.35
C ALA A 94 -7.90 -9.91 13.73
N GLY A 95 -6.63 -9.51 13.57
CA GLY A 95 -5.64 -10.40 12.98
C GLY A 95 -4.70 -9.78 11.94
N PHE A 96 -4.72 -8.46 11.73
CA PHE A 96 -3.89 -7.83 10.70
C PHE A 96 -2.39 -7.96 11.01
N ASP A 97 -1.55 -8.02 9.97
CA ASP A 97 -0.08 -8.12 10.09
C ASP A 97 0.59 -6.74 10.13
N SER A 98 -0.05 -5.75 9.53
CA SER A 98 0.34 -4.33 9.63
C SER A 98 -0.87 -3.40 9.58
N VAL A 99 -0.70 -2.21 10.15
CA VAL A 99 -1.72 -1.17 10.23
C VAL A 99 -1.12 0.18 9.86
N ILE A 100 -1.90 1.03 9.19
CA ILE A 100 -1.51 2.41 8.86
C ILE A 100 -2.37 3.37 9.67
N ILE A 101 -1.75 4.23 10.48
CA ILE A 101 -2.41 5.39 11.07
C ILE A 101 -2.14 6.62 10.20
N ASP A 102 -3.17 7.08 9.49
CA ASP A 102 -3.09 8.24 8.59
C ASP A 102 -3.47 9.50 9.36
N GLY A 103 -2.43 10.15 9.90
CA GLY A 103 -2.54 11.42 10.59
C GLY A 103 -2.24 12.63 9.70
N ALA A 104 -2.15 12.49 8.37
CA ALA A 104 -1.58 13.51 7.48
C ALA A 104 -2.37 14.83 7.43
N LYS A 105 -3.63 14.81 7.86
CA LYS A 105 -4.50 16.00 7.98
C LYS A 105 -4.40 16.72 9.32
N PHE A 106 -3.83 16.09 10.34
CA PHE A 106 -3.68 16.67 11.67
C PHE A 106 -2.40 17.48 11.77
N SER A 107 -2.27 18.28 12.84
CA SER A 107 -0.99 18.90 13.15
C SER A 107 0.06 17.83 13.44
N PHE A 108 1.34 18.19 13.32
CA PHE A 108 2.45 17.28 13.62
C PHE A 108 2.30 16.63 15.01
N GLU A 109 1.98 17.43 16.02
CA GLU A 109 1.88 16.97 17.42
C GLU A 109 0.68 16.02 17.63
N GLU A 110 -0.46 16.30 16.99
CA GLU A 110 -1.62 15.41 17.02
C GLU A 110 -1.32 14.07 16.32
N ASN A 111 -0.66 14.12 15.16
CA ASN A 111 -0.24 12.92 14.43
C ASN A 111 0.74 12.07 15.27
N VAL A 112 1.73 12.71 15.91
CA VAL A 112 2.64 12.03 16.84
C VAL A 112 1.87 11.37 17.99
N ALA A 113 0.93 12.09 18.63
CA ALA A 113 0.16 11.57 19.75
C ALA A 113 -0.67 10.33 19.37
N MET A 114 -1.42 10.40 18.27
CA MET A 114 -2.22 9.28 17.75
C MET A 114 -1.34 8.09 17.36
N THR A 115 -0.22 8.36 16.69
CA THR A 115 0.70 7.31 16.24
C THR A 115 1.35 6.59 17.42
N ARG A 116 1.80 7.33 18.45
CA ARG A 116 2.35 6.74 19.68
C ARG A 116 1.37 5.82 20.36
N GLU A 117 0.09 6.19 20.39
CA GLU A 117 -0.94 5.33 20.98
C GLU A 117 -1.11 4.02 20.20
N CYS A 118 -1.14 4.10 18.86
CA CYS A 118 -1.21 2.94 17.98
C CYS A 118 0.00 2.02 18.14
N VAL A 119 1.22 2.57 18.15
CA VAL A 119 2.48 1.84 18.37
C VAL A 119 2.48 1.15 19.73
N LYS A 120 2.08 1.86 20.79
CA LYS A 120 1.97 1.30 22.14
C LYS A 120 0.98 0.14 22.18
N TYR A 121 -0.17 0.28 21.52
CA TYR A 121 -1.17 -0.77 21.47
C TYR A 121 -0.66 -2.00 20.72
N ALA A 122 -0.08 -1.83 19.54
CA ALA A 122 0.49 -2.91 18.75
C ALA A 122 1.54 -3.71 19.54
N LYS A 123 2.45 -3.02 20.24
CA LYS A 123 3.46 -3.66 21.12
C LYS A 123 2.86 -4.47 22.26
N ASN A 124 1.73 -4.02 22.82
CA ASN A 124 1.06 -4.71 23.93
C ASN A 124 0.07 -5.79 23.47
N SER A 125 -0.18 -5.94 22.17
CA SER A 125 -1.15 -6.91 21.63
C SER A 125 -0.69 -8.38 21.76
N GLY A 126 0.60 -8.62 22.04
CA GLY A 126 1.19 -9.97 22.04
C GLY A 126 1.40 -10.55 20.63
N ARG A 127 1.19 -9.75 19.58
CA ARG A 127 1.37 -10.11 18.16
C ARG A 127 2.47 -9.25 17.53
N GLU A 128 3.16 -9.78 16.52
CA GLU A 128 4.07 -8.99 15.69
C GLU A 128 3.27 -8.24 14.62
N VAL A 129 2.76 -7.07 14.97
CA VAL A 129 2.06 -6.17 14.04
C VAL A 129 2.94 -4.95 13.77
N LEU A 130 3.19 -4.65 12.49
CA LEU A 130 3.94 -3.45 12.10
C LEU A 130 3.02 -2.23 12.07
N VAL A 131 3.45 -1.14 12.68
CA VAL A 131 2.75 0.14 12.59
C VAL A 131 3.45 1.05 11.61
N GLU A 132 2.70 1.45 10.60
CA GLU A 132 3.08 2.44 9.61
C GLU A 132 2.38 3.77 9.90
N ALA A 133 3.06 4.87 9.66
CA ALA A 133 2.48 6.20 9.77
C ALA A 133 2.91 7.10 8.61
N GLU A 134 2.00 8.02 8.27
CA GLU A 134 2.16 8.96 7.17
C GLU A 134 2.52 10.36 7.67
N LEU A 135 3.40 11.04 6.94
CA LEU A 135 3.69 12.45 7.13
C LEU A 135 3.69 13.19 5.80
N GLY A 136 3.02 14.34 5.78
CA GLY A 136 2.78 15.14 4.57
C GLY A 136 1.56 14.66 3.79
N TYR A 137 0.77 15.60 3.27
CA TYR A 137 -0.51 15.30 2.63
C TYR A 137 -0.35 15.09 1.12
N ILE A 138 -0.78 13.93 0.62
CA ILE A 138 -0.70 13.53 -0.80
C ILE A 138 -2.08 13.40 -1.48
N GLY A 139 -3.15 13.87 -0.83
CA GLY A 139 -4.52 13.71 -1.30
C GLY A 139 -5.21 12.50 -0.67
N GLN A 140 -6.47 12.24 -1.06
CA GLN A 140 -7.24 11.10 -0.57
C GLN A 140 -7.90 10.36 -1.73
N SER A 141 -8.19 9.08 -1.51
CA SER A 141 -8.90 8.17 -2.42
C SER A 141 -8.12 7.74 -3.67
N SER A 142 -8.03 6.43 -3.87
CA SER A 142 -7.46 5.82 -5.08
C SER A 142 -8.46 5.81 -6.24
N LYS A 143 -8.43 6.86 -7.07
CA LYS A 143 -9.30 7.06 -8.24
C LYS A 143 -8.56 7.74 -9.39
N VAL A 144 -9.15 7.74 -10.58
CA VAL A 144 -8.68 8.58 -11.69
C VAL A 144 -9.05 10.02 -11.41
N LEU A 145 -8.07 10.93 -11.49
CA LEU A 145 -8.19 12.34 -11.17
C LEU A 145 -8.12 13.20 -12.43
N ASP A 146 -8.87 14.31 -12.41
CA ASP A 146 -8.82 15.31 -13.48
C ASP A 146 -7.74 16.38 -13.22
N ALA A 147 -7.34 16.57 -11.96
CA ALA A 147 -6.27 17.48 -11.55
C ALA A 147 -5.63 17.01 -10.23
N ILE A 148 -4.49 17.62 -9.87
CA ILE A 148 -3.80 17.38 -8.61
C ILE A 148 -4.72 17.78 -7.44
N PRO A 149 -4.89 16.93 -6.40
CA PRO A 149 -5.77 17.26 -5.28
C PRO A 149 -5.33 18.54 -4.57
N GLU A 150 -6.31 19.34 -4.14
CA GLU A 150 -6.04 20.56 -3.39
C GLU A 150 -5.32 20.25 -2.07
N GLY A 151 -4.31 21.05 -1.74
CA GLY A 151 -3.51 20.88 -0.52
C GLY A 151 -2.27 20.00 -0.67
N VAL A 152 -2.16 19.22 -1.76
CA VAL A 152 -0.96 18.42 -2.06
C VAL A 152 0.25 19.33 -2.24
N LYS A 153 1.34 18.98 -1.58
CA LYS A 153 2.60 19.72 -1.62
C LYS A 153 3.58 19.06 -2.58
N LEU A 154 4.07 19.82 -3.56
CA LEU A 154 4.96 19.31 -4.62
C LEU A 154 6.29 20.06 -4.74
N THR A 155 6.47 21.20 -4.07
CA THR A 155 7.75 21.89 -4.06
C THR A 155 8.65 21.32 -2.98
N ASP A 156 9.97 21.33 -3.20
CA ASP A 156 10.96 20.70 -2.31
C ASP A 156 10.87 21.23 -0.87
N GLU A 157 10.54 22.50 -0.68
CA GLU A 157 10.39 23.15 0.62
C GLU A 157 9.16 22.65 1.39
N MET A 158 8.12 22.23 0.66
CA MET A 158 6.84 21.81 1.24
C MET A 158 6.72 20.28 1.37
N LEU A 159 7.66 19.51 0.80
CA LEU A 159 7.79 18.08 1.06
C LEU A 159 8.32 17.83 2.48
N VAL A 160 8.13 16.61 2.97
CA VAL A 160 8.60 16.19 4.30
C VAL A 160 10.10 16.41 4.43
N GLN A 161 10.53 17.20 5.40
CA GLN A 161 11.95 17.46 5.62
C GLN A 161 12.61 16.29 6.37
N PRO A 162 13.89 15.96 6.10
CA PRO A 162 14.58 14.87 6.80
C PRO A 162 14.62 15.05 8.32
N ALA A 163 14.71 16.30 8.80
CA ALA A 163 14.68 16.63 10.22
C ALA A 163 13.31 16.29 10.85
N ASP A 164 12.21 16.62 10.18
CA ASP A 164 10.86 16.31 10.64
C ASP A 164 10.62 14.79 10.64
N ALA A 165 11.08 14.09 9.59
CA ALA A 165 11.02 12.63 9.52
C ALA A 165 11.77 11.96 10.68
N ARG A 166 12.98 12.46 11.00
CA ARG A 166 13.78 11.97 12.12
C ARG A 166 13.06 12.20 13.44
N ARG A 167 12.55 13.41 13.66
CA ARG A 167 11.79 13.77 14.86
C ARG A 167 10.55 12.89 15.01
N PHE A 168 9.77 12.72 13.94
CA PHE A 168 8.56 11.92 13.93
C PHE A 168 8.85 10.46 14.30
N LYS A 169 9.88 9.86 13.68
CA LYS A 169 10.35 8.52 14.06
C LYS A 169 10.71 8.46 15.55
N ASP A 170 11.58 9.35 16.02
CA ASP A 170 12.11 9.29 17.38
C ASP A 170 11.01 9.51 18.44
N GLU A 171 9.99 10.30 18.12
CA GLU A 171 8.84 10.54 19.01
C GLU A 171 7.77 9.45 18.93
N THR A 172 7.64 8.71 17.83
CA THR A 172 6.55 7.73 17.65
C THR A 172 6.99 6.27 17.79
N ASP A 173 8.25 5.96 17.45
CA ASP A 173 8.80 4.61 17.39
C ASP A 173 8.03 3.65 16.46
N ILE A 174 7.61 4.19 15.30
CA ILE A 174 6.98 3.45 14.19
C ILE A 174 7.93 2.46 13.50
N ASP A 175 7.35 1.45 12.86
CA ASP A 175 8.09 0.42 12.12
C ASP A 175 8.34 0.79 10.66
N LEU A 176 7.36 1.44 10.03
CA LEU A 176 7.35 1.79 8.60
C LEU A 176 6.97 3.27 8.45
N PHE A 177 7.55 3.96 7.48
CA PHE A 177 7.31 5.38 7.30
C PHE A 177 6.89 5.71 5.86
N ALA A 178 5.77 6.42 5.72
CA ALA A 178 5.23 6.91 4.45
C ALA A 178 5.38 8.44 4.36
N PRO A 179 6.48 8.95 3.79
CA PRO A 179 6.65 10.39 3.57
C PRO A 179 6.03 10.85 2.25
N ALA A 180 5.42 12.03 2.25
CA ALA A 180 5.13 12.76 1.01
C ALA A 180 6.44 13.19 0.32
N VAL A 181 6.69 12.63 -0.87
CA VAL A 181 7.92 12.82 -1.66
C VAL A 181 7.63 13.27 -3.09
N GLY A 182 6.49 13.93 -3.30
CA GLY A 182 6.01 14.38 -4.61
C GLY A 182 4.95 13.48 -5.23
N ASN A 183 4.60 12.37 -4.56
CA ASN A 183 3.54 11.45 -4.95
C ASN A 183 2.14 11.99 -4.64
N ILE A 184 1.12 11.40 -5.26
CA ILE A 184 -0.31 11.69 -5.03
C ILE A 184 -1.13 10.41 -4.90
N HIS A 185 -2.25 10.45 -4.18
CA HIS A 185 -3.25 9.40 -4.29
C HIS A 185 -4.03 9.49 -5.59
N GLY A 186 -4.28 8.34 -6.22
CA GLY A 186 -5.01 8.26 -7.49
C GLY A 186 -4.07 8.07 -8.67
N MET A 187 -4.52 8.50 -9.85
CA MET A 187 -3.67 8.73 -11.02
C MET A 187 -4.32 9.79 -11.90
N LEU A 188 -3.53 10.68 -12.51
CA LEU A 188 -4.08 11.70 -13.41
C LEU A 188 -4.53 11.06 -14.73
N ARG A 189 -5.67 11.52 -15.26
CA ARG A 189 -6.23 11.05 -16.55
C ARG A 189 -5.26 11.20 -17.72
N GLY A 190 -4.35 12.18 -17.65
CA GLY A 190 -3.30 12.41 -18.64
C GLY A 190 -2.08 11.48 -18.53
N GLY A 191 -2.03 10.60 -17.52
CA GLY A 191 -0.96 9.60 -17.35
C GLY A 191 0.41 10.17 -16.98
N LYS A 192 0.47 11.41 -16.49
CA LYS A 192 1.70 12.09 -16.05
C LYS A 192 1.51 12.61 -14.65
N ASP A 193 1.70 11.74 -13.67
CA ASP A 193 1.72 12.15 -12.27
C ASP A 193 3.01 12.93 -11.98
N PRO A 194 3.05 13.75 -10.91
CA PRO A 194 4.24 14.50 -10.56
C PRO A 194 5.43 13.55 -10.31
N ALA A 195 6.62 13.98 -10.73
CA ALA A 195 7.84 13.19 -10.53
C ALA A 195 8.16 13.06 -9.05
N LEU A 196 8.69 11.89 -8.66
CA LEU A 196 9.15 11.66 -7.30
C LEU A 196 10.44 12.43 -7.02
N ASN A 197 10.55 13.00 -5.83
CA ASN A 197 11.79 13.60 -5.36
C ASN A 197 12.73 12.51 -4.80
N ILE A 198 13.47 11.87 -5.71
CA ILE A 198 14.39 10.76 -5.39
C ILE A 198 15.47 11.18 -4.38
N LYS A 199 15.97 12.42 -4.48
CA LYS A 199 16.94 12.96 -3.53
C LYS A 199 16.34 12.99 -2.12
N ARG A 200 15.10 13.49 -2.00
CA ARG A 200 14.40 13.55 -0.71
C ARG A 200 14.15 12.18 -0.10
N ILE A 201 13.80 11.18 -0.91
CA ILE A 201 13.68 9.78 -0.46
C ILE A 201 14.98 9.30 0.19
N ALA A 202 16.13 9.51 -0.46
CA ALA A 202 17.42 9.11 0.07
C ALA A 202 17.80 9.85 1.36
N GLU A 203 17.52 11.15 1.43
CA GLU A 203 17.76 11.97 2.63
C GLU A 203 16.91 11.49 3.82
N ILE A 204 15.62 11.22 3.60
CA ILE A 204 14.71 10.69 4.62
C ILE A 204 15.14 9.28 5.05
N LYS A 205 15.53 8.43 4.10
CA LYS A 205 16.04 7.08 4.40
C LYS A 205 17.27 7.14 5.29
N GLY A 206 18.23 8.02 4.97
CA GLY A 206 19.43 8.23 5.77
C GLY A 206 19.13 8.80 7.16
N ALA A 207 18.18 9.72 7.27
CA ALA A 207 17.80 10.33 8.54
C ALA A 207 17.07 9.34 9.47
N THR A 208 16.16 8.54 8.95
CA THR A 208 15.29 7.67 9.75
C THR A 208 15.89 6.28 9.94
N GLY A 209 16.50 5.71 8.91
CA GLY A 209 16.90 4.30 8.84
C GLY A 209 15.71 3.32 8.71
N LEU A 210 14.48 3.82 8.64
CA LEU A 210 13.28 2.98 8.56
C LEU A 210 13.09 2.39 7.16
N PRO A 211 12.39 1.27 7.01
CA PRO A 211 11.75 0.90 5.76
C PRO A 211 10.79 2.02 5.33
N LEU A 212 10.98 2.52 4.10
CA LEU A 212 10.11 3.56 3.55
C LEU A 212 9.03 2.94 2.66
N VAL A 213 7.85 3.53 2.70
CA VAL A 213 6.68 3.10 1.95
C VAL A 213 6.26 4.21 0.98
N LEU A 214 6.11 3.86 -0.29
CA LEU A 214 5.61 4.78 -1.30
C LEU A 214 4.10 4.56 -1.46
N HIS A 215 3.34 5.54 -1.01
CA HIS A 215 1.90 5.62 -1.26
C HIS A 215 1.63 6.17 -2.67
N GLY A 216 0.44 5.88 -3.20
CA GLY A 216 0.04 6.46 -4.49
C GLY A 216 0.90 6.00 -5.67
N GLY A 217 1.33 4.73 -5.71
CA GLY A 217 2.19 4.23 -6.79
C GLY A 217 1.50 4.14 -8.16
N SER A 218 0.17 4.19 -8.23
CA SER A 218 -0.52 4.20 -9.54
C SER A 218 -0.14 5.45 -10.33
N GLY A 219 0.15 5.31 -11.63
CA GLY A 219 0.57 6.43 -12.48
C GLY A 219 2.05 6.85 -12.34
N THR A 220 2.78 6.31 -11.37
CA THR A 220 4.25 6.50 -11.24
C THR A 220 4.97 5.76 -12.38
N SER A 221 5.99 6.41 -12.95
CA SER A 221 6.78 5.84 -14.04
C SER A 221 7.64 4.65 -13.57
N GLU A 222 7.97 3.73 -14.47
CA GLU A 222 8.87 2.61 -14.14
C GLU A 222 10.25 3.11 -13.69
N GLU A 223 10.76 4.17 -14.32
CA GLU A 223 12.04 4.79 -13.97
C GLU A 223 12.00 5.37 -12.54
N ASP A 224 10.94 6.08 -12.18
CA ASP A 224 10.77 6.62 -10.84
C ASP A 224 10.67 5.51 -9.79
N PHE A 225 9.96 4.41 -10.07
CA PHE A 225 9.94 3.27 -9.16
C PHE A 225 11.33 2.70 -8.92
N ARG A 226 12.09 2.43 -9.98
CA ARG A 226 13.45 1.88 -9.88
C ARG A 226 14.36 2.82 -9.09
N ASN A 227 14.29 4.12 -9.36
CA ASN A 227 15.08 5.14 -8.68
C ASN A 227 14.68 5.29 -7.21
N ALA A 228 13.39 5.27 -6.90
CA ALA A 228 12.87 5.37 -5.54
C ALA A 228 13.26 4.15 -4.69
N ILE A 229 13.20 2.94 -5.27
CA ILE A 229 13.63 1.70 -4.61
C ILE A 229 15.14 1.77 -4.30
N LYS A 230 15.97 2.20 -5.27
CA LYS A 230 17.41 2.42 -5.05
C LYS A 230 17.68 3.43 -3.94
N ALA A 231 16.87 4.49 -3.86
CA ALA A 231 16.97 5.53 -2.84
C ALA A 231 16.51 5.09 -1.44
N GLY A 232 15.67 4.05 -1.33
CA GLY A 232 15.29 3.47 -0.03
C GLY A 232 13.83 3.06 0.15
N ILE A 233 12.98 3.19 -0.88
CA ILE A 233 11.61 2.64 -0.84
C ILE A 233 11.67 1.11 -0.79
N THR A 234 10.91 0.53 0.13
CA THR A 234 10.88 -0.92 0.40
C THR A 234 9.49 -1.54 0.29
N MET A 235 8.44 -0.73 0.19
CA MET A 235 7.08 -1.17 -0.15
C MET A 235 6.38 -0.10 -0.98
N ILE A 236 5.54 -0.52 -1.93
CA ILE A 236 4.83 0.38 -2.84
C ILE A 236 3.34 0.01 -2.87
N HIS A 237 2.48 1.00 -2.64
CA HIS A 237 1.03 0.85 -2.66
C HIS A 237 0.47 1.08 -4.06
N VAL A 238 -0.25 0.10 -4.60
CA VAL A 238 -0.93 0.19 -5.89
C VAL A 238 -2.39 -0.21 -5.74
N SER A 239 -3.30 0.69 -6.15
CA SER A 239 -4.74 0.48 -6.04
C SER A 239 -5.48 0.92 -7.30
N THR A 240 -5.29 2.17 -7.73
CA THR A 240 -6.04 2.76 -8.85
C THR A 240 -5.88 1.97 -10.15
N GLU A 241 -4.66 1.56 -10.51
CA GLU A 241 -4.44 0.77 -11.73
C GLU A 241 -5.15 -0.59 -11.70
N LEU A 242 -5.24 -1.24 -10.53
CA LEU A 242 -5.98 -2.49 -10.37
C LEU A 242 -7.48 -2.27 -10.59
N ARG A 243 -8.03 -1.17 -10.03
CA ARG A 243 -9.44 -0.80 -10.21
C ARG A 243 -9.75 -0.45 -11.67
N VAL A 244 -8.83 0.22 -12.37
CA VAL A 244 -8.96 0.51 -13.80
C VAL A 244 -8.96 -0.77 -14.63
N ALA A 245 -8.01 -1.68 -14.38
CA ALA A 245 -7.95 -2.98 -15.06
C ALA A 245 -9.22 -3.80 -14.80
N TYR A 246 -9.68 -3.83 -13.55
CA TYR A 246 -10.90 -4.50 -13.15
C TYR A 246 -12.12 -3.95 -13.89
N ARG A 247 -12.36 -2.63 -13.78
CA ARG A 247 -13.54 -1.98 -14.36
C ARG A 247 -13.59 -2.14 -15.89
N SER A 248 -12.49 -1.83 -16.57
CA SER A 248 -12.44 -1.87 -18.04
C SER A 248 -12.65 -3.28 -18.59
N ASN A 249 -12.15 -4.31 -17.91
CA ASN A 249 -12.35 -5.70 -18.34
C ASN A 249 -13.73 -6.23 -17.98
N LEU A 250 -14.37 -5.74 -16.92
CA LEU A 250 -15.76 -6.06 -16.62
C LEU A 250 -16.69 -5.47 -17.69
N GLU A 251 -16.50 -4.20 -18.05
CA GLU A 251 -17.22 -3.55 -19.15
C GLU A 251 -16.98 -4.26 -20.50
N LYS A 252 -15.78 -4.78 -20.73
CA LYS A 252 -15.46 -5.60 -21.91
C LYS A 252 -16.19 -6.94 -21.88
N ALA A 253 -16.16 -7.66 -20.74
CA ALA A 253 -16.79 -8.97 -20.60
C ALA A 253 -18.30 -8.92 -20.87
N PHE A 254 -18.99 -7.89 -20.35
CA PHE A 254 -20.42 -7.69 -20.63
C PHE A 254 -20.74 -7.36 -22.08
N ARG A 255 -19.85 -6.66 -22.80
CA ARG A 255 -20.03 -6.40 -24.23
C ARG A 255 -19.78 -7.64 -25.09
N GLU A 256 -18.80 -8.46 -24.73
CA GLU A 256 -18.44 -9.66 -25.48
C GLU A 256 -19.43 -10.81 -25.28
N ASN A 257 -20.05 -10.92 -24.09
CA ASN A 257 -21.01 -11.98 -23.77
C ASN A 257 -22.24 -11.40 -23.03
N PRO A 258 -23.15 -10.70 -23.72
CA PRO A 258 -24.27 -9.98 -23.08
C PRO A 258 -25.28 -10.89 -22.38
N ASP A 259 -25.40 -12.15 -22.80
CA ASP A 259 -26.34 -13.12 -22.22
C ASP A 259 -25.72 -13.91 -21.05
N GLU A 260 -24.42 -13.76 -20.77
CA GLU A 260 -23.77 -14.49 -19.67
C GLU A 260 -24.08 -13.83 -18.32
N VAL A 261 -24.81 -14.54 -17.48
CA VAL A 261 -25.25 -14.06 -16.16
C VAL A 261 -24.47 -14.65 -15.00
N ALA A 262 -23.64 -15.67 -15.22
CA ALA A 262 -22.89 -16.33 -14.15
C ALA A 262 -21.61 -15.56 -13.80
N PRO A 263 -21.47 -15.02 -12.57
CA PRO A 263 -20.36 -14.14 -12.22
C PRO A 263 -18.96 -14.72 -12.45
N TYR A 264 -18.72 -15.96 -12.04
CA TYR A 264 -17.40 -16.57 -12.16
C TYR A 264 -16.92 -16.71 -13.62
N LYS A 265 -17.82 -16.69 -14.61
CA LYS A 265 -17.45 -16.77 -16.03
C LYS A 265 -17.04 -15.41 -16.58
N TYR A 266 -17.86 -14.38 -16.38
CA TYR A 266 -17.52 -13.03 -16.86
C TYR A 266 -16.42 -12.36 -16.02
N MET A 267 -16.19 -12.81 -14.77
CA MET A 267 -15.07 -12.35 -13.95
C MET A 267 -13.73 -12.96 -14.33
N LYS A 268 -13.68 -14.02 -15.14
CA LYS A 268 -12.42 -14.69 -15.49
C LYS A 268 -11.43 -13.72 -16.15
N SER A 269 -11.87 -13.01 -17.18
CA SER A 269 -11.04 -12.01 -17.88
C SER A 269 -10.67 -10.82 -16.98
N VAL A 270 -11.55 -10.46 -16.04
CA VAL A 270 -11.33 -9.41 -15.05
C VAL A 270 -10.17 -9.79 -14.11
N VAL A 271 -10.21 -11.01 -13.56
CA VAL A 271 -9.15 -11.56 -12.69
C VAL A 271 -7.83 -11.63 -13.43
N GLU A 272 -7.82 -12.13 -14.67
CA GLU A 272 -6.62 -12.22 -15.51
C GLU A 272 -6.00 -10.83 -15.78
N ALA A 273 -6.82 -9.80 -15.99
CA ALA A 273 -6.34 -8.44 -16.20
C ALA A 273 -5.71 -7.83 -14.95
N VAL A 274 -6.33 -8.03 -13.78
CA VAL A 274 -5.77 -7.56 -12.49
C VAL A 274 -4.48 -8.33 -12.17
N GLU A 275 -4.43 -9.64 -12.44
CA GLU A 275 -3.24 -10.48 -12.24
C GLU A 275 -2.08 -9.99 -13.13
N LYS A 276 -2.37 -9.61 -14.38
CA LYS A 276 -1.40 -9.06 -15.32
C LYS A 276 -0.78 -7.75 -14.80
N VAL A 277 -1.60 -6.78 -14.41
CA VAL A 277 -1.12 -5.51 -13.85
C VAL A 277 -0.31 -5.75 -12.57
N THR A 278 -0.79 -6.63 -11.68
CA THR A 278 -0.06 -6.99 -10.45
C THR A 278 1.30 -7.60 -10.77
N SER A 279 1.37 -8.52 -11.73
CA SER A 279 2.62 -9.16 -12.16
C SER A 279 3.60 -8.16 -12.77
N GLU A 280 3.11 -7.21 -13.56
CA GLU A 280 3.93 -6.14 -14.13
C GLU A 280 4.55 -5.28 -13.02
N LYS A 281 3.77 -4.86 -12.02
CA LYS A 281 4.27 -4.10 -10.87
C LYS A 281 5.27 -4.88 -10.04
N ILE A 282 4.97 -6.15 -9.70
CA ILE A 282 5.92 -7.01 -9.00
C ILE A 282 7.24 -7.13 -9.76
N SER A 283 7.18 -7.28 -11.09
CA SER A 283 8.37 -7.38 -11.94
C SER A 283 9.24 -6.14 -11.84
N ILE A 284 8.62 -4.96 -11.87
CA ILE A 284 9.33 -3.67 -11.71
C ILE A 284 9.96 -3.58 -10.32
N PHE A 285 9.23 -3.94 -9.27
CA PHE A 285 9.67 -3.79 -7.88
C PHE A 285 10.83 -4.73 -7.49
N ASN A 286 11.00 -5.83 -8.21
CA ASN A 286 11.98 -6.87 -7.89
C ASN A 286 13.14 -6.94 -8.90
N ASN A 287 13.16 -6.07 -9.92
CA ASN A 287 14.25 -5.96 -10.88
C ASN A 287 14.75 -4.50 -10.94
N PRO A 288 15.36 -3.95 -9.87
CA PRO A 288 15.79 -2.55 -9.75
C PRO A 288 16.88 -2.13 -10.75
#